data_AF-A0A945LZU9-F1
#
_entry.id   AF-A0A945LZU9-F1
#
_cell.length_a   1.000
_cell.length_b   1.000
_cell.length_c   1.000
_cell.angle_alpha   90.00
_cell.angle_beta   90.00
_cell.angle_gamma   90.00
#
_symmetry.space_group_name_H-M   'P 1'
#
loop_
_entity.id
_entity.type
_entity.pdbx_description
1 polymer ?
#
loop_
_entity_poly.entity_id
_entity_poly.type
_entity_poly.pdbx_seq_one_letter_code
_entity_poly.pdbx_strand_id
1 'polypeptide(L)' 'EEEPEISILVLGAATGGKGPGPLIAALTGKLRGALKIPVTIVPGNLSDEEIRGIT' A
#
# COMPACT_ATOMS: atom_id res chain seq x y z
N GLU A 1 -3.92 4.93 -19.98
CA GLU A 1 -4.32 6.33 -19.71
C GLU A 1 -4.44 6.50 -18.20
N GLU A 2 -4.39 7.73 -17.69
CA GLU A 2 -4.63 7.97 -16.26
C GLU A 2 -6.12 7.94 -15.98
N GLU A 3 -6.53 7.21 -14.94
CA GLU A 3 -7.93 7.13 -14.51
C GLU A 3 -8.19 8.15 -13.41
N PRO A 4 -8.81 9.31 -13.71
CA PRO A 4 -9.01 10.39 -12.74
C PRO A 4 -9.97 10.01 -11.61
N GLU A 5 -10.74 8.93 -11.76
CA GLU A 5 -11.64 8.41 -10.72
C GLU A 5 -10.88 7.67 -9.61
N ILE A 6 -9.66 7.17 -9.88
CA ILE A 6 -8.85 6.48 -8.88
C ILE A 6 -8.20 7.51 -7.96
N SER A 7 -8.67 7.55 -6.71
CA SER A 7 -8.23 8.56 -5.73
C SER A 7 -7.18 8.06 -4.73
N ILE A 8 -7.06 6.74 -4.52
CA ILE A 8 -6.13 6.16 -3.54
C ILE A 8 -5.71 4.73 -3.92
N LEU A 9 -4.44 4.41 -3.68
CA LEU A 9 -3.91 3.06 -3.83
C LEU A 9 -3.65 2.45 -2.45
N VAL A 10 -4.34 1.36 -2.11
CA VAL A 10 -4.16 0.65 -0.83
C VAL A 10 -3.39 -0.66 -1.07
N LEU A 11 -2.28 -0.86 -0.35
CA LEU A 11 -1.40 -2.02 -0.48
C LEU A 11 -1.30 -2.77 0.86
N GLY A 12 -1.65 -4.04 0.86
CA GLY A 12 -1.44 -4.92 2.01
C GLY A 12 0.03 -5.37 2.12
N ALA A 13 0.69 -5.07 3.23
CA ALA A 13 2.05 -5.53 3.51
C ALA A 13 2.05 -6.97 4.00
N ALA A 14 2.98 -7.77 3.46
CA ALA A 14 3.22 -9.13 3.93
C ALA A 14 3.63 -9.14 5.41
N THR A 15 3.17 -10.15 6.14
CA THR A 15 3.42 -10.31 7.59
C THR A 15 4.76 -10.97 7.93
N GLY A 16 5.55 -11.37 6.93
CA GLY A 16 6.85 -12.00 7.11
C GLY A 16 7.98 -10.98 7.27
N GLY A 17 8.90 -11.19 8.22
CA GLY A 17 9.95 -10.26 8.66
C GLY A 17 11.05 -9.86 7.66
N LYS A 18 10.79 -9.87 6.34
CA LYS A 18 11.73 -9.42 5.30
C LYS A 18 11.35 -8.08 4.65
N GLY A 19 10.43 -7.33 5.26
CA GLY A 19 9.96 -6.04 4.74
C GLY A 19 8.66 -6.16 3.95
N PRO A 20 8.19 -5.08 3.31
CA PRO A 20 6.82 -4.95 2.80
C PRO A 20 6.48 -5.82 1.58
N GLY A 21 7.31 -6.81 1.24
CA GLY A 21 7.13 -7.68 0.08
C GLY A 21 7.63 -7.05 -1.24
N PRO A 22 7.87 -7.88 -2.27
CA PRO A 22 8.52 -7.43 -3.51
C PRO A 22 7.70 -6.40 -4.29
N LEU A 23 6.36 -6.50 -4.24
CA LEU A 23 5.46 -5.58 -4.93
C LEU A 23 5.52 -4.17 -4.33
N ILE A 24 5.37 -4.06 -3.01
CA ILE A 24 5.41 -2.76 -2.33
C ILE A 24 6.81 -2.15 -2.47
N ALA A 25 7.88 -2.94 -2.34
CA ALA A 25 9.24 -2.44 -2.52
C ALA A 25 9.50 -1.88 -3.94
N ALA A 26 8.92 -2.50 -4.98
CA ALA A 26 9.02 -1.97 -6.34
C ALA A 26 8.25 -0.65 -6.51
N LEU A 27 7.03 -0.59 -5.96
CA LEU A 27 6.13 0.57 -6.04
C LEU A 27 6.65 1.77 -5.23
N THR A 28 7.10 1.56 -3.99
CA THR A 28 7.59 2.63 -3.11
C THR A 28 9.06 2.96 -3.33
N GLY A 29 9.79 2.11 -4.06
CA GLY A 29 11.18 2.32 -4.46
C GLY A 29 11.26 2.97 -5.84
N LYS A 30 11.53 2.15 -6.86
CA LYS A 30 11.83 2.59 -8.23
C LYS A 30 10.67 3.37 -8.88
N LEU A 31 9.44 3.00 -8.55
CA LEU A 31 8.24 3.57 -9.18
C LEU A 31 7.59 4.69 -8.35
N ARG A 32 8.21 5.11 -7.24
CA ARG A 32 7.63 6.13 -6.34
C ARG A 32 7.27 7.43 -7.05
N GLY A 33 8.08 7.85 -8.04
CA GLY A 33 7.82 9.06 -8.82
C GLY A 33 6.75 8.91 -9.90
N ALA A 34 6.34 7.68 -10.23
CA ALA A 34 5.27 7.41 -11.19
C ALA A 34 3.88 7.38 -10.55
N LEU A 35 3.80 7.25 -9.22
CA LEU A 35 2.54 7.22 -8.49
C LEU A 35 2.07 8.65 -8.22
N LYS A 36 1.03 9.07 -8.96
CA LYS A 36 0.40 10.39 -8.85
C LYS A 36 -0.70 10.48 -7.80
N ILE A 37 -1.05 9.36 -7.19
CA ILE A 37 -2.10 9.24 -6.18
C ILE A 37 -1.49 8.84 -4.83
N PRO A 38 -2.12 9.22 -3.71
CA PRO A 38 -1.71 8.76 -2.39
C PRO A 38 -1.66 7.23 -2.30
N VAL A 39 -0.64 6.72 -1.63
CA VAL A 39 -0.45 5.28 -1.37
C VAL A 39 -0.56 5.02 0.12
N THR A 40 -1.44 4.09 0.50
CA THR A 40 -1.60 3.62 1.88
C THR A 40 -1.09 2.19 1.99
N ILE A 41 -0.20 1.93 2.95
CA ILE A 41 0.33 0.59 3.22
C ILE A 41 -0.33 0.08 4.49
N VAL A 42 -1.12 -1.00 4.38
CA VAL A 42 -1.82 -1.63 5.51
C VAL A 42 -1.01 -2.85 5.98
N PRO A 43 -0.54 -2.90 7.22
CA PRO A 43 0.12 -4.09 7.76
C PRO A 43 -0.82 -5.30 7.73
N GLY A 44 -0.37 -6.43 7.17
CA GLY A 44 -1.21 -7.64 7.06
C GLY A 44 -1.41 -8.40 8.38
N ASN A 45 -0.80 -7.95 9.48
CA ASN A 45 -0.95 -8.54 10.81
C ASN A 45 -2.03 -7.84 11.65
N LEU A 46 -2.71 -6.84 11.10
CA LEU A 46 -3.82 -6.18 11.77
C LEU A 46 -5.06 -7.09 11.73
N SER A 47 -5.75 -7.15 12.86
CA SER A 47 -7.10 -7.69 12.96
C SER A 47 -8.13 -6.72 12.34
N ASP A 48 -9.31 -7.24 12.00
CA ASP A 48 -10.41 -6.43 11.47
C ASP A 48 -10.80 -5.25 12.38
N GLU A 49 -10.62 -5.40 13.70
CA GLU A 49 -10.89 -4.33 14.67
C GLU A 49 -9.84 -3.22 14.58
N GLU A 50 -8.57 -3.58 14.44
CA GLU A 50 -7.47 -2.62 14.25
C GLU A 50 -7.57 -1.90 12.90
N ILE A 51 -8.03 -2.56 11.84
CA ILE A 51 -8.25 -1.93 10.52
C ILE A 51 -9.33 -0.85 10.62
N ARG A 52 -10.46 -1.14 11.29
CA ARG A 52 -11.57 -0.17 11.47
C ARG A 52 -11.18 1.07 12.28
N GLY A 53 -10.10 1.02 13.06
CA GLY A 53 -9.58 2.19 13.76
C GLY A 53 -8.77 3.14 12.87
N ILE A 54 -8.34 2.69 11.68
CA ILE A 54 -7.38 3.39 10.81
C ILE A 54 -8.05 3.89 9.52
N THR A 55 -9.09 3.21 9.03
CA THR A 55 -9.92 3.57 7.87
C THR A 55 -11.31 3.98 8.29
#